data_AF-A0A2G4I8C5-F1
#
_entry.id   AF-A0A2G4I8C5-F1
#
_cell.length_a   1.000
_cell.length_b   1.000
_cell.length_c   1.000
_cell.angle_alpha   90.00
_cell.angle_beta   90.00
_cell.angle_gamma   90.00
#
_symmetry.space_group_name_H-M   'P 1'
#
loop_
_entity.id
_entity.type
_entity.pdbx_description
1 polymer ?
#
loop_
_entity_poly.entity_id
_entity_poly.type
_entity_poly.pdbx_seq_one_letter_code
_entity_poly.pdbx_strand_id
1 'polypeptide(L)'
;MKNDLLELPGLSVTLDRLVYAPELPSPPDKPHSFVYFISIHNGSDRTVTIKARKWVVTNSRDEVTAIEGDGVVGEFPVLRPGEKFSYNSRHILDTARAIAQGSYLGVDEQGLRVVVRIPTFEMIVPEGGGPKNIRT
;
A
#
# COMPACT_ATOMS: atom_id res chain seq x y z
N MET A 1 -6.36 -21.81 -20.55
CA MET A 1 -5.86 -20.44 -20.77
C MET A 1 -4.97 -20.08 -19.60
N LYS A 2 -3.70 -19.74 -19.84
CA LYS A 2 -2.82 -19.25 -18.79
C LYS A 2 -3.37 -17.91 -18.31
N ASN A 3 -3.73 -17.86 -17.03
CA ASN A 3 -4.32 -16.69 -16.38
C ASN A 3 -3.16 -15.74 -16.00
N ASP A 4 -2.44 -15.27 -17.01
CA ASP A 4 -1.18 -14.57 -16.83
C ASP A 4 -1.45 -13.17 -16.32
N LEU A 5 -0.88 -12.89 -15.15
CA LEU A 5 -1.00 -11.64 -14.45
C LEU A 5 0.16 -10.75 -14.92
N LEU A 6 -0.17 -9.66 -15.61
CA LEU A 6 0.83 -8.82 -16.29
C LEU A 6 1.41 -7.77 -15.34
N GLU A 7 2.73 -7.77 -15.17
CA GLU A 7 3.44 -6.59 -14.67
C GLU A 7 3.55 -5.58 -15.82
N LEU A 8 2.65 -4.59 -15.85
CA LEU A 8 2.55 -3.63 -16.95
C LEU A 8 3.71 -2.62 -16.88
N PRO A 9 4.61 -2.56 -17.88
CA PRO A 9 5.67 -1.56 -17.90
C PRO A 9 5.10 -0.13 -17.80
N GLY A 10 5.67 0.69 -16.92
CA GLY A 10 5.22 2.07 -16.66
C GLY A 10 4.16 2.20 -15.56
N LEU A 11 3.46 1.13 -15.18
CA LEU A 11 2.61 1.14 -13.98
C LEU A 11 3.50 0.96 -12.74
N SER A 12 3.52 1.94 -11.84
CA SER A 12 4.39 1.93 -10.66
C SER A 12 3.69 2.48 -9.41
N VAL A 13 4.27 2.19 -8.25
CA VAL A 13 3.76 2.67 -6.95
C VAL A 13 4.90 3.33 -6.18
N THR A 14 4.62 4.48 -5.58
CA THR A 14 5.53 5.16 -4.66
C THR A 14 4.92 5.24 -3.26
N LEU A 15 5.76 5.03 -2.25
CA LEU A 15 5.47 5.45 -0.89
C LEU A 15 5.96 6.89 -0.75
N ASP A 16 5.06 7.85 -0.82
CA ASP A 16 5.41 9.27 -0.83
C ASP A 16 5.79 9.77 0.57
N ARG A 17 5.17 9.19 1.60
CA ARG A 17 5.41 9.54 3.00
C ARG A 17 4.94 8.43 3.93
N LEU A 18 5.64 8.28 5.06
CA LEU A 18 5.25 7.42 6.17
C LEU A 18 5.34 8.22 7.48
N VAL A 19 4.33 8.11 8.33
CA VAL A 19 4.22 8.88 9.59
C VAL A 19 3.83 7.95 10.74
N TYR A 20 4.61 7.95 11.81
CA TYR A 20 4.14 7.39 13.09
C TYR A 20 3.21 8.39 13.76
N ALA A 21 2.01 7.97 14.14
CA ALA A 21 0.96 8.84 14.69
C ALA A 21 0.25 8.14 15.89
N PRO A 22 0.93 7.99 17.04
CA PRO A 22 0.40 7.31 18.23
C PRO A 22 -0.84 7.98 18.82
N GLU A 23 -1.06 9.25 18.51
CA GLU A 23 -2.22 10.02 18.95
C GLU A 23 -3.53 9.60 18.27
N LEU A 24 -3.47 8.85 17.16
CA LEU A 24 -4.66 8.39 16.47
C LEU A 24 -5.35 7.24 17.23
N PRO A 25 -6.70 7.21 17.25
CA PRO A 25 -7.43 6.15 17.94
C PRO A 25 -7.01 4.76 17.46
N SER A 26 -6.65 3.90 18.41
CA SER A 26 -6.23 2.52 18.17
C SER A 26 -6.70 1.61 19.31
N PRO A 27 -6.87 0.30 19.05
CA PRO A 27 -7.16 -0.67 20.11
C PRO A 27 -6.03 -0.71 21.16
N PRO A 28 -6.33 -0.93 22.45
CA PRO A 28 -5.30 -0.99 23.49
C PRO A 28 -4.19 -2.03 23.24
N ASP A 29 -4.50 -3.12 22.56
CA ASP A 29 -3.58 -4.19 22.17
C ASP A 29 -2.73 -3.87 20.93
N LYS A 30 -3.03 -2.78 20.22
CA LYS A 30 -2.32 -2.34 19.01
C LYS A 30 -2.04 -0.84 19.05
N PRO A 31 -1.14 -0.36 19.92
CA PRO A 31 -0.97 1.07 20.19
C PRO A 31 -0.22 1.83 19.10
N HIS A 32 0.33 1.15 18.09
CA HIS A 32 1.21 1.78 17.11
C HIS A 32 0.50 2.02 15.78
N SER A 33 0.11 3.26 15.51
CA SER A 33 -0.52 3.66 14.25
C SER A 33 0.51 4.29 13.30
N PHE A 34 0.64 3.73 12.10
CA PHE A 34 1.49 4.23 11.03
C PHE A 34 0.65 4.64 9.84
N VAL A 35 0.65 5.93 9.52
CA VAL A 35 -0.07 6.49 8.37
C VAL A 35 0.86 6.52 7.17
N TYR A 36 0.48 5.83 6.10
CA TYR A 36 1.22 5.82 4.84
C TYR A 36 0.48 6.64 3.78
N PHE A 37 1.27 7.28 2.91
CA PHE A 37 0.80 8.06 1.76
C PHE A 37 1.37 7.38 0.52
N ILE A 38 0.51 6.90 -0.36
CA ILE A 38 0.89 6.11 -1.51
C ILE A 38 0.31 6.74 -2.78
N SER A 39 1.11 6.75 -3.83
CA SER A 39 0.66 7.09 -5.18
C SER A 39 0.84 5.90 -6.13
N ILE A 40 -0.21 5.62 -6.90
CA ILE A 40 -0.18 4.70 -8.03
C ILE A 40 -0.06 5.55 -9.30
N HIS A 41 1.01 5.35 -10.06
CA HIS A 41 1.32 6.14 -11.26
C HIS A 41 1.15 5.27 -12.49
N ASN A 42 0.36 5.74 -13.46
CA ASN A 42 0.24 5.09 -14.75
C ASN A 42 1.12 5.79 -15.79
N GLY A 43 2.38 5.40 -15.86
CA GLY A 43 3.30 5.81 -16.93
C GLY A 43 3.26 4.91 -18.16
N SER A 44 2.29 4.00 -18.25
CA SER A 44 2.08 3.17 -19.43
C SER A 44 1.25 3.89 -20.50
N ASP A 45 1.05 3.25 -21.65
CA ASP A 45 0.21 3.72 -22.75
C ASP A 45 -1.25 3.23 -22.68
N ARG A 46 -1.63 2.50 -21.62
CA ARG A 46 -2.96 1.88 -21.48
C ARG A 46 -3.71 2.47 -20.30
N THR A 47 -5.03 2.55 -20.40
CA THR A 47 -5.86 2.90 -19.23
C THR A 47 -5.94 1.69 -18.29
N VAL A 48 -5.73 1.91 -16.99
CA VAL A 48 -5.76 0.86 -15.95
C VAL A 48 -6.81 1.18 -14.91
N THR A 49 -7.62 0.20 -14.53
CA THR A 49 -8.50 0.27 -13.37
C THR A 49 -8.00 -0.62 -12.26
N ILE A 50 -7.72 -0.05 -11.08
CA ILE A 50 -7.37 -0.83 -9.89
C ILE A 50 -8.62 -1.44 -9.29
N LYS A 51 -8.57 -2.75 -9.02
CA LYS A 51 -9.70 -3.57 -8.59
C LYS A 51 -9.56 -4.11 -7.18
N ALA A 52 -8.34 -4.37 -6.72
CA ALA A 52 -8.10 -4.90 -5.39
C ALA A 52 -6.69 -4.56 -4.91
N ARG A 53 -6.48 -4.77 -3.61
CA ARG A 53 -5.19 -4.65 -2.95
C ARG A 53 -4.92 -5.88 -2.10
N LYS A 54 -3.65 -6.24 -1.98
CA LYS A 54 -3.15 -7.21 -1.03
C LYS A 54 -1.95 -6.63 -0.31
N TRP A 55 -1.97 -6.71 1.01
CA TRP A 55 -0.87 -6.40 1.89
C TRP A 55 -0.40 -7.65 2.60
N VAL A 56 0.90 -7.70 2.86
CA VAL A 56 1.56 -8.66 3.74
C VAL A 56 2.36 -7.83 4.73
N VAL A 57 2.01 -7.94 6.01
CA VAL A 57 2.69 -7.24 7.09
C VAL A 57 3.32 -8.28 8.01
N THR A 58 4.64 -8.21 8.17
CA THR A 58 5.40 -9.08 9.06
C THR A 58 5.87 -8.26 10.25
N ASN A 59 5.47 -8.64 11.45
CA ASN A 59 5.84 -7.92 12.66
C ASN A 59 7.19 -8.40 13.23
N SER A 60 7.69 -7.75 14.29
CA SER A 60 8.98 -8.10 14.90
C SER A 60 9.01 -9.45 15.65
N ARG A 61 7.87 -10.15 15.72
CA ARG A 61 7.77 -11.52 16.26
C ARG A 61 7.64 -12.56 15.15
N ASP A 62 7.95 -12.18 13.91
CA ASP A 62 7.80 -12.98 12.69
C ASP A 62 6.35 -13.40 12.39
N GLU A 63 5.36 -12.78 13.02
CA GLU A 63 3.95 -13.05 12.73
C GLU A 63 3.56 -12.32 11.44
N VAL A 64 2.94 -13.06 10.52
CA VAL A 64 2.56 -12.57 9.20
C VAL A 64 1.05 -12.35 9.13
N THR A 65 0.63 -11.13 8.82
CA THR A 65 -0.77 -10.78 8.55
C THR A 65 -0.95 -10.47 7.07
N ALA A 66 -1.85 -11.20 6.41
CA ALA A 66 -2.31 -10.88 5.06
C ALA A 66 -3.61 -10.07 5.13
N ILE A 67 -3.66 -8.95 4.42
CA ILE A 67 -4.84 -8.08 4.36
C ILE A 67 -5.22 -7.92 2.89
N GLU A 68 -6.41 -8.36 2.54
CA GLU A 68 -6.94 -8.28 1.18
C GLU A 68 -8.22 -7.45 1.18
N GLY A 69 -8.50 -6.76 0.08
CA GLY A 69 -9.74 -6.03 -0.06
C GLY A 69 -9.94 -5.41 -1.43
N ASP A 70 -11.20 -5.16 -1.75
CA ASP A 70 -11.59 -4.56 -3.01
C ASP A 70 -11.24 -3.07 -3.05
N GLY A 71 -10.79 -2.64 -4.22
CA GLY A 71 -10.39 -1.27 -4.49
C GLY A 71 -9.25 -0.77 -3.61
N VAL A 72 -9.17 0.54 -3.49
CA VAL A 72 -8.24 1.30 -2.65
C VAL A 72 -9.06 2.33 -1.90
N VAL A 73 -9.05 2.29 -0.57
CA VAL A 73 -9.87 3.17 0.31
C VAL A 73 -11.36 3.25 -0.04
N GLY A 74 -11.93 2.17 -0.59
CA GLY A 74 -13.34 2.10 -1.02
C GLY A 74 -13.59 2.59 -2.44
N GLU A 75 -12.55 3.00 -3.16
CA GLU A 75 -12.61 3.45 -4.55
C GLU A 75 -11.98 2.45 -5.52
N PHE A 76 -12.38 2.53 -6.78
CA PHE A 76 -11.83 1.73 -7.89
C PHE A 76 -11.21 2.67 -8.92
N PRO A 77 -10.00 3.21 -8.65
CA PRO A 77 -9.45 4.30 -9.45
C PRO A 77 -9.17 3.83 -10.88
N VAL A 78 -9.61 4.65 -11.83
CA VAL A 78 -9.33 4.51 -13.27
C VAL A 78 -8.23 5.52 -13.60
N LEU A 79 -7.10 5.04 -14.10
CA LEU A 79 -5.91 5.82 -14.41
C LEU A 79 -5.66 5.77 -15.92
N ARG A 80 -5.80 6.90 -16.60
CA ARG A 80 -5.34 7.05 -18.00
C ARG A 80 -3.81 7.17 -18.06
N PRO A 81 -3.20 7.01 -19.25
CA PRO A 81 -1.79 7.31 -19.44
C PRO A 81 -1.40 8.69 -18.90
N GLY A 82 -0.37 8.73 -18.06
CA GLY A 82 0.14 9.92 -17.37
C GLY A 82 -0.59 10.30 -16.09
N GLU A 83 -1.74 9.68 -15.76
CA GLU A 83 -2.46 9.97 -14.53
C GLU A 83 -1.88 9.23 -13.32
N LYS A 84 -2.20 9.76 -12.13
CA LYS A 84 -1.89 9.12 -10.85
C LYS A 84 -3.09 9.19 -9.90
N PHE A 85 -3.14 8.22 -8.99
CA PHE A 85 -4.07 8.22 -7.86
C PHE A 85 -3.27 8.20 -6.57
N SER A 86 -3.49 9.20 -5.72
CA SER A 86 -2.80 9.36 -4.44
C SER A 86 -3.79 9.22 -3.30
N TYR A 87 -3.42 8.48 -2.27
CA TYR A 87 -4.27 8.31 -1.09
C TYR A 87 -3.42 8.12 0.17
N ASN A 88 -4.05 8.21 1.33
CA ASN A 88 -3.45 7.81 2.58
C ASN A 88 -4.36 6.85 3.35
N SER A 89 -3.73 5.97 4.12
CA SER A 89 -4.40 5.09 5.06
C SER A 89 -3.42 4.72 6.16
N ARG A 90 -3.73 3.72 6.98
CA ARG A 90 -2.88 3.34 8.10
C ARG A 90 -2.83 1.85 8.37
N HIS A 91 -1.69 1.41 8.89
CA HIS A 91 -1.57 0.15 9.62
C HIS A 91 -1.55 0.44 11.11
N ILE A 92 -2.20 -0.44 11.87
CA ILE A 92 -2.21 -0.40 13.34
C ILE A 92 -1.55 -1.69 13.81
N LEU A 93 -0.48 -1.55 14.61
CA LEU A 93 0.42 -2.64 14.98
C LEU A 93 0.47 -2.81 16.50
N ASP A 94 0.69 -4.05 16.91
CA ASP A 94 0.94 -4.50 18.28
C ASP A 94 2.42 -4.46 18.70
N THR A 95 3.31 -4.24 17.73
CA THR A 95 4.76 -4.22 17.91
C THR A 95 5.33 -2.90 17.42
N ALA A 96 6.45 -2.51 18.00
CA ALA A 96 7.13 -1.27 17.66
C ALA A 96 7.83 -1.31 16.28
N ARG A 97 7.93 -2.49 15.66
CA ARG A 97 8.55 -2.68 14.35
C ARG A 97 7.77 -3.68 13.52
N ALA A 98 7.52 -3.34 12.25
CA ALA A 98 7.03 -4.27 11.24
C ALA A 98 7.52 -3.89 9.84
N ILE A 99 7.44 -4.83 8.91
CA ILE A 99 7.71 -4.65 7.49
C ILE A 99 6.39 -4.82 6.74
N ALA A 100 6.04 -3.86 5.87
CA ALA A 100 4.89 -3.97 4.99
C ALA A 100 5.33 -4.06 3.53
N GLN A 101 4.64 -4.91 2.79
CA GLN A 101 4.76 -5.07 1.35
C GLN A 101 3.42 -5.49 0.77
N GLY A 102 3.24 -5.37 -0.55
CA GLY A 102 1.96 -5.71 -1.14
C GLY A 102 1.91 -5.50 -2.64
N SER A 103 0.71 -5.60 -3.17
CA SER A 103 0.43 -5.35 -4.58
C SER A 103 -0.99 -4.81 -4.78
N TYR A 104 -1.17 -4.02 -5.83
CA TYR A 104 -2.48 -3.76 -6.41
C TYR A 104 -2.75 -4.71 -7.57
N LEU A 105 -3.99 -5.16 -7.66
CA LEU A 105 -4.50 -5.94 -8.76
C LEU A 105 -5.49 -5.08 -9.54
N GLY A 106 -5.41 -5.12 -10.86
CA GLY A 106 -6.27 -4.33 -11.73
C GLY A 106 -6.55 -5.03 -13.04
N VAL A 107 -7.21 -4.28 -13.92
CA VAL A 107 -7.41 -4.63 -15.32
C VAL A 107 -7.13 -3.42 -16.19
N ASP A 108 -6.57 -3.64 -17.38
CA ASP A 108 -6.52 -2.60 -18.40
C ASP A 108 -7.83 -2.50 -19.20
N GLU A 109 -7.87 -1.56 -20.15
CA GLU A 109 -9.01 -1.30 -21.04
C GLU A 109 -9.40 -2.48 -21.95
N GLN A 110 -8.51 -3.44 -22.19
CA GLN A 110 -8.82 -4.69 -22.91
C GLN A 110 -9.27 -5.82 -21.97
N GLY A 111 -9.35 -5.56 -20.65
CA GLY A 111 -9.73 -6.53 -19.64
C GLY A 111 -8.61 -7.49 -19.22
N LEU A 112 -7.36 -7.25 -19.67
CA LEU A 112 -6.22 -8.07 -19.25
C LEU A 112 -5.84 -7.70 -17.80
N ARG A 113 -5.53 -8.72 -17.00
CA ARG A 113 -5.24 -8.58 -15.58
C ARG A 113 -3.84 -8.02 -15.38
N VAL A 114 -3.73 -6.95 -14.61
CA VAL A 114 -2.45 -6.30 -14.28
C VAL A 114 -2.16 -6.37 -12.78
N VAL A 115 -0.87 -6.38 -12.45
CA VAL A 115 -0.37 -6.20 -11.09
C VAL A 115 0.71 -5.13 -11.04
N VAL A 116 0.71 -4.38 -9.95
CA VAL A 116 1.82 -3.50 -9.62
C VAL A 116 2.16 -3.68 -8.15
N ARG A 117 3.45 -3.82 -7.86
CA ARG A 117 3.96 -4.05 -6.51
C ARG A 117 4.03 -2.75 -5.75
N ILE A 118 3.68 -2.81 -4.48
CA ILE A 118 3.92 -1.74 -3.51
C ILE A 118 5.35 -1.91 -2.99
N PRO A 119 6.19 -0.86 -2.97
CA PRO A 119 7.52 -0.94 -2.38
C PRO A 119 7.47 -1.47 -0.96
N THR A 120 8.45 -2.30 -0.59
CA THR A 120 8.59 -2.74 0.79
C THR A 120 9.06 -1.57 1.64
N PHE A 121 8.45 -1.38 2.81
CA PHE A 121 8.87 -0.35 3.76
C PHE A 121 8.80 -0.83 5.21
N GLU A 122 9.65 -0.25 6.05
CA GLU A 122 9.70 -0.52 7.48
C GLU A 122 8.88 0.50 8.26
N MET A 123 8.06 0.02 9.18
CA MET A 123 7.37 0.81 10.17
C MET A 123 8.10 0.64 11.48
N ILE A 124 8.79 1.68 11.96
CA ILE A 124 9.57 1.66 13.19
C ILE A 124 9.11 2.82 14.07
N VAL A 125 8.75 2.54 15.31
CA VAL A 125 8.45 3.58 16.31
C VAL A 125 9.71 4.44 16.50
N PRO A 126 9.64 5.77 16.31
CA PRO A 126 10.79 6.63 16.44
C PRO A 126 11.27 6.74 17.88
N GLU A 127 12.57 7.00 18.05
CA GLU A 127 13.13 7.42 19.34
C GLU A 127 12.37 8.64 19.89
N GLY A 128 11.98 8.56 21.16
CA GLY A 128 11.16 9.59 21.84
C GLY A 128 9.65 9.40 21.72
N GLY A 129 9.16 8.44 20.91
CA GLY A 129 7.76 7.99 20.90
C GLY A 129 6.72 9.00 20.40
N GLY A 130 7.13 10.19 19.95
CA GLY A 130 6.24 11.21 19.39
C GLY A 130 5.98 11.04 17.89
N PRO A 131 5.01 11.79 17.33
CA PRO A 131 4.72 11.74 15.91
C PRO A 131 5.93 12.18 15.07
N LYS A 132 6.25 11.41 14.03
CA LYS A 132 7.44 11.67 13.22
C LYS A 132 7.26 11.16 11.80
N ASN A 133 7.71 11.96 10.83
CA ASN A 133 7.94 11.47 9.46
C ASN A 133 9.08 10.46 9.50
N ILE A 134 8.81 9.27 8.98
CA ILE A 134 9.79 8.20 8.83
C ILE A 134 10.43 8.42 7.47
N ARG A 135 11.77 8.45 7.43
CA ARG A 135 12.50 8.48 6.16
C ARG A 135 12.32 7.11 5.51
N THR A 136 11.66 7.12 4.35
CA THR A 136 11.38 5.96 3.50
C THR A 136 12.48 5.79 2.48
#